data_AF-A0A0N8HDE0-F1
#
_entry.id   AF-A0A0N8HDE0-F1
#
_cell.length_a   1.000
_cell.length_b   1.000
_cell.length_c   1.000
_cell.angle_alpha   90.00
_cell.angle_beta   90.00
_cell.angle_gamma   90.00
#
_symmetry.space_group_name_H-M   'P 1'
#
loop_
_entity.id
_entity.type
_entity.pdbx_description
1 polymer ?
#
loop_
_entity_poly.entity_id
_entity_poly.type
_entity_poly.pdbx_seq_one_letter_code
_entity_poly.pdbx_strand_id
1 'polypeptide(L)'
;MARAAINILGDGSIINITSIGKADITVEHPSPGQYLVVGTLGMCPPPEGWGYVINQMDAGATVATSFADGVLLVSVAKDGEPADLLHSITLHVSVEDLPPPDLPPPQEPEPADALALAHAEIAQRRAVADAAIIPLQDAVDLGIATDAEVGLMTEWKLYRVALNRLPDQPGF
;
A
#
# COMPACT_ATOMS: atom_id res chain seq x y z
N MET A 1 13.99 9.36 5.77
CA MET A 1 14.43 8.73 7.03
C MET A 1 13.20 8.13 7.67
N ALA A 2 13.32 6.90 8.12
CA ALA A 2 12.21 6.13 8.68
C ALA A 2 12.37 6.03 10.20
N ARG A 3 11.28 5.76 10.93
CA ARG A 3 11.35 5.54 12.37
C ARG A 3 11.66 4.07 12.68
N ALA A 4 12.43 3.85 13.74
CA ALA A 4 12.58 2.57 14.38
C ALA A 4 12.44 2.71 15.90
N ALA A 5 11.89 1.68 16.52
CA ALA A 5 11.90 1.50 17.97
C ALA A 5 12.83 0.33 18.31
N ILE A 6 13.82 0.57 19.17
CA ILE A 6 14.78 -0.44 19.63
C ILE A 6 14.56 -0.65 21.11
N ASN A 7 14.38 -1.89 21.55
CA ASN A 7 14.31 -2.21 22.96
C ASN A 7 15.61 -2.90 23.41
N ILE A 8 16.32 -2.28 24.36
CA ILE A 8 17.66 -2.65 24.81
C ILE A 8 17.60 -3.01 26.29
N LEU A 9 18.20 -4.14 26.68
CA LEU A 9 18.35 -4.57 28.07
C LEU A 9 19.50 -3.83 28.76
N GLY A 10 19.52 -3.89 30.09
CA GLY A 10 20.58 -3.29 30.90
C GLY A 10 22.00 -3.78 30.60
N ASP A 11 22.15 -5.01 30.10
CA ASP A 11 23.44 -5.59 29.67
C ASP A 11 23.84 -5.19 28.24
N GLY A 12 23.03 -4.37 27.56
CA GLY A 12 23.23 -3.94 26.18
C GLY A 12 22.63 -4.86 25.13
N SER A 13 22.05 -6.01 25.51
CA SER A 13 21.41 -6.93 24.57
C SER A 13 20.15 -6.33 23.95
N ILE A 14 19.98 -6.46 22.64
CA ILE A 14 18.76 -6.04 21.94
C ILE A 14 17.68 -7.11 22.10
N ILE A 15 16.51 -6.73 22.63
CA ILE A 15 15.34 -7.61 22.74
C ILE A 15 14.65 -7.74 21.39
N ASN A 16 14.35 -6.60 20.77
CA ASN A 16 13.73 -6.51 19.45
C ASN A 16 13.96 -5.14 18.83
N ILE A 17 13.81 -5.10 17.50
CA ILE A 17 13.80 -3.88 16.69
C ILE A 17 12.49 -3.89 15.90
N THR A 18 11.71 -2.82 16.04
CA THR A 18 10.54 -2.56 15.20
C THR A 18 10.87 -1.38 14.29
N SER A 19 11.10 -1.63 13.00
CA SER A 19 11.53 -0.61 12.03
C SER A 19 10.63 -0.57 10.80
N ILE A 20 10.39 0.64 10.28
CA ILE A 20 9.82 0.85 8.93
C ILE A 20 10.89 1.19 7.88
N GLY A 21 12.17 1.22 8.29
CA GLY A 21 13.33 1.44 7.43
C GLY A 21 14.33 0.29 7.53
N LYS A 22 15.61 0.56 7.26
CA LYS A 22 16.69 -0.41 7.56
C LYS A 22 16.69 -0.76 9.06
N ALA A 23 17.10 -1.98 9.36
CA ALA A 23 17.10 -2.53 10.72
C ALA A 23 18.45 -3.15 11.11
N ASP A 24 19.52 -2.81 10.38
CA ASP A 24 20.89 -3.22 10.66
C ASP A 24 21.46 -2.40 11.82
N ILE A 25 20.93 -2.63 13.03
CA ILE A 25 21.24 -1.87 14.24
C ILE A 25 21.97 -2.77 15.22
N THR A 26 23.08 -2.28 15.77
CA THR A 26 23.87 -2.96 16.80
C THR A 26 24.01 -2.08 18.03
N VAL A 27 24.23 -2.72 19.18
CA VAL A 27 24.48 -2.03 20.45
C VAL A 27 25.77 -2.59 21.04
N GLU A 28 26.71 -1.70 21.34
CA GLU A 28 27.89 -2.02 22.14
C GLU A 28 27.74 -1.43 23.54
N HIS A 29 28.18 -2.19 24.54
CA HIS A 29 28.10 -1.81 25.95
C HIS A 29 29.52 -1.83 26.56
N PRO A 30 30.30 -0.74 26.40
CA PRO A 30 31.72 -0.72 26.78
C PRO A 30 31.95 -0.57 28.29
N SER A 31 30.99 -0.01 29.02
CA SER A 31 31.10 0.24 30.46
C SER A 31 29.72 0.49 31.08
N PRO A 32 29.56 0.37 32.41
CA PRO A 32 28.29 0.60 33.07
C PRO A 32 27.63 1.92 32.68
N GLY A 33 26.35 1.85 32.35
CA GLY A 33 25.55 2.99 31.94
C GLY A 33 25.90 3.57 30.57
N GLN A 34 26.73 2.94 29.74
CA GLN A 34 27.05 3.43 28.40
C GLN A 34 26.57 2.44 27.34
N TYR A 35 25.71 2.88 26.44
CA TYR A 35 25.19 2.08 25.33
C TYR A 35 25.45 2.83 24.02
N LEU A 36 26.28 2.24 23.15
CA LEU A 36 26.63 2.79 21.84
C LEU A 36 25.75 2.12 20.79
N VAL A 37 24.77 2.85 20.27
CA VAL A 37 23.82 2.34 19.27
C VAL A 37 24.27 2.76 17.88
N VAL A 38 24.62 1.78 17.04
CA VAL A 38 25.17 1.97 15.69
C VAL A 38 24.14 1.51 14.65
N GLY A 39 24.15 2.11 13.45
CA GLY A 39 23.17 1.83 12.40
C GLY A 39 21.91 2.69 12.49
N THR A 40 21.97 3.77 13.29
CA THR A 40 20.91 4.77 13.41
C THR A 40 21.36 6.12 12.85
N LEU A 41 20.41 7.00 12.61
CA LEU A 41 20.60 8.41 12.25
C LEU A 41 20.34 9.33 13.46
N GLY A 42 20.50 8.80 14.68
CA GLY A 42 20.21 9.49 15.93
C GLY A 42 18.75 9.34 16.39
N MET A 43 18.34 10.16 17.36
CA MET A 43 16.98 10.14 17.92
C MET A 43 15.95 10.59 16.88
N CYS A 44 14.81 9.89 16.83
CA CYS A 44 13.72 10.25 15.94
C CYS A 44 12.96 11.47 16.49
N PRO A 45 12.85 12.58 15.73
CA PRO A 45 12.15 13.77 16.19
C PRO A 45 10.63 13.57 16.20
N PRO A 46 9.87 14.39 16.97
CA PRO A 46 8.42 14.42 16.89
C PRO A 46 7.90 14.92 15.53
N PRO A 47 6.73 14.44 15.05
CA PRO A 47 5.82 13.48 15.71
C PRO A 47 6.20 12.00 15.55
N GLU A 48 7.19 11.65 14.73
CA GLU A 48 7.54 10.26 14.41
C GLU A 48 8.22 9.52 15.58
N GLY A 49 8.88 10.27 16.47
CA GLY A 49 9.49 9.79 17.70
C GLY A 49 9.20 10.67 18.91
N TRP A 50 9.40 10.11 20.09
CA TRP A 50 9.16 10.77 21.38
C TRP A 50 10.32 10.59 22.37
N GLY A 51 11.53 10.37 21.84
CA GLY A 51 12.71 10.13 22.66
C GLY A 51 12.81 8.68 23.09
N TYR A 52 12.70 8.42 24.40
CA TYR A 52 12.88 7.10 24.98
C TYR A 52 11.87 6.81 26.08
N VAL A 53 11.69 5.53 26.39
CA VAL A 53 10.87 5.04 27.50
C VAL A 53 11.68 4.02 28.28
N ILE A 54 11.83 4.23 29.59
CA ILE A 54 12.50 3.27 30.48
C ILE A 54 11.47 2.39 31.19
N ASN A 55 11.85 1.17 31.53
CA ASN A 55 11.00 0.30 32.34
C ASN A 55 10.74 0.90 33.73
N GLN A 56 9.61 0.57 34.36
CA GLN A 56 9.27 1.05 35.70
C GLN A 56 10.31 0.64 36.76
N MET A 57 10.97 -0.50 36.60
CA MET A 57 12.08 -0.91 37.49
C MET A 57 13.26 0.06 37.45
N ASP A 58 13.37 0.84 36.37
CA ASP A 58 14.44 1.78 36.10
C ASP A 58 14.06 3.24 36.41
N ALA A 59 12.89 3.50 37.02
CA ALA A 59 12.34 4.86 37.18
C ALA A 59 13.23 5.89 37.92
N GLY A 60 14.28 5.45 38.60
CA GLY A 60 15.30 6.31 39.24
C GLY A 60 16.53 6.61 38.38
N ALA A 61 16.60 6.05 37.17
CA ALA A 61 17.70 6.28 36.24
C ALA A 61 17.49 7.58 35.45
N THR A 62 18.57 8.32 35.30
CA THR A 62 18.66 9.47 34.39
C THR A 62 19.29 9.03 33.09
N VAL A 63 18.74 9.47 31.96
CA VAL A 63 19.23 9.10 30.63
C VAL A 63 19.59 10.36 29.86
N ALA A 64 20.78 10.38 29.29
CA ALA A 64 21.24 11.40 28.36
C ALA A 64 21.55 10.75 27.01
N THR A 65 21.26 11.45 25.92
CA THR A 65 21.56 10.96 24.56
C THR A 65 22.40 11.97 23.81
N SER A 66 23.34 11.48 23.01
CA SER A 66 24.14 12.29 22.09
C SER A 66 24.41 11.49 20.82
N PHE A 67 24.42 12.16 19.68
CA PHE A 67 24.68 11.51 18.39
C PHE A 67 25.85 12.19 17.71
N ALA A 68 26.89 11.42 17.40
CA ALA A 68 28.07 11.88 16.69
C ALA A 68 28.65 10.74 15.86
N ASP A 69 29.15 11.04 14.67
CA ASP A 69 29.87 10.10 13.80
C ASP A 69 29.15 8.75 13.56
N GLY A 70 27.82 8.77 13.45
CA GLY A 70 27.00 7.58 13.20
C GLY A 70 26.73 6.71 14.43
N VAL A 71 27.13 7.16 15.61
CA VAL A 71 26.92 6.47 16.89
C VAL A 71 25.97 7.28 17.76
N LEU A 72 24.86 6.68 18.15
CA LEU A 72 23.96 7.22 19.17
C LEU A 72 24.42 6.71 20.53
N LEU A 73 25.10 7.57 21.27
CA LEU A 73 25.48 7.29 22.64
C LEU A 73 24.30 7.55 23.57
N VAL A 74 23.95 6.53 24.35
CA VAL A 74 22.97 6.61 25.44
C VAL A 74 23.71 6.39 26.76
N SER A 75 23.74 7.43 27.59
CA SER A 75 24.36 7.39 28.91
C SER A 75 23.28 7.33 29.98
N VAL A 76 23.38 6.34 30.86
CA VAL A 76 22.46 6.07 31.96
C VAL A 76 23.21 6.23 33.29
N ALA A 77 22.63 6.98 34.21
CA ALA A 77 23.17 7.18 35.54
C ALA A 77 22.10 7.05 36.62
N LYS A 78 22.46 6.49 37.77
CA LYS A 78 21.59 6.38 38.94
C LYS A 78 22.27 7.05 40.13
N ASP A 79 21.55 7.94 40.80
CA ASP A 79 22.08 8.74 41.91
C ASP A 79 23.35 9.54 41.55
N GLY A 80 23.50 9.90 40.27
CA GLY A 80 24.65 10.68 39.75
C GLY A 80 25.82 9.84 39.25
N GLU A 81 25.81 8.52 39.45
CA GLU A 81 26.88 7.61 39.02
C GLU A 81 26.46 6.79 37.79
N PRO A 82 27.36 6.53 36.82
CA PRO A 82 27.07 5.64 35.69
C PRO A 82 26.65 4.26 36.16
N ALA A 83 25.46 3.82 35.73
CA ALA A 83 24.88 2.56 36.16
C ALA A 83 24.02 1.95 35.06
N ASP A 84 24.05 0.63 34.95
CA ASP A 84 23.21 -0.11 34.02
C ASP A 84 21.75 -0.08 34.43
N LEU A 85 20.87 -0.22 33.43
CA LEU A 85 19.45 -0.46 33.68
C LEU A 85 19.28 -1.82 34.37
N LEU A 86 18.34 -1.89 35.29
CA LEU A 86 17.89 -3.15 35.88
C LEU A 86 17.06 -3.96 34.89
N HIS A 87 16.36 -3.30 33.96
CA HIS A 87 15.54 -4.00 32.98
C HIS A 87 15.80 -3.53 31.56
N SER A 88 15.18 -2.44 31.10
CA SER A 88 15.26 -2.07 29.68
C SER A 88 14.87 -0.63 29.36
N ILE A 89 15.33 -0.19 28.20
CA ILE A 89 14.99 1.09 27.57
C ILE A 89 14.52 0.85 26.14
N THR A 90 13.43 1.52 25.76
CA THR A 90 12.97 1.63 24.38
C THR A 90 13.39 2.98 23.81
N LEU A 91 14.18 2.98 22.75
CA LEU A 91 14.63 4.17 22.04
C LEU A 91 13.84 4.36 20.74
N HIS A 92 13.39 5.58 20.48
CA HIS A 92 12.83 5.98 19.18
C HIS A 92 13.93 6.65 18.37
N VAL A 93 14.39 5.98 17.33
CA VAL A 93 15.54 6.40 16.51
C VAL A 93 15.14 6.55 15.05
N SER A 94 15.86 7.41 14.34
CA SER A 94 15.77 7.51 12.89
C SER A 94 16.68 6.48 12.25
N VAL A 95 16.27 5.91 11.13
CA VAL A 95 17.07 4.98 10.32
C VAL A 95 16.95 5.36 8.84
N GLU A 96 17.85 4.82 8.03
CA GLU A 96 17.75 4.93 6.57
C GLU A 96 16.44 4.30 6.08
N ASP A 97 15.86 4.88 5.03
CA ASP A 97 14.68 4.31 4.39
C ASP A 97 15.05 2.98 3.71
N LEU A 98 14.10 2.05 3.66
CA LEU A 98 14.25 0.91 2.77
C LEU A 98 14.23 1.42 1.32
N PRO A 99 15.05 0.84 0.43
CA PRO A 99 14.89 1.12 -0.99
C PRO A 99 13.44 0.77 -1.39
N PRO A 100 12.85 1.54 -2.32
CA PRO A 100 11.57 1.16 -2.89
C PRO A 100 11.62 -0.30 -3.34
N PRO A 101 10.58 -1.10 -3.06
CA PRO A 101 10.55 -2.46 -3.58
C PRO A 101 10.72 -2.41 -5.10
N ASP A 102 11.50 -3.35 -5.63
CA ASP A 102 11.59 -3.55 -7.08
C ASP A 102 10.25 -4.12 -7.54
N LEU A 103 9.30 -3.22 -7.78
CA LEU A 103 8.02 -3.56 -8.35
C LEU A 103 8.30 -3.89 -9.82
N PRO A 104 7.78 -5.02 -10.34
CA PRO A 104 7.77 -5.21 -11.78
C PRO A 104 7.14 -3.96 -12.40
N PRO A 105 7.61 -3.53 -13.59
CA PRO A 105 6.97 -2.43 -14.29
C PRO A 105 5.46 -2.70 -14.30
N PRO A 106 4.62 -1.69 -14.04
CA PRO A 106 3.17 -1.86 -14.08
C PRO A 106 2.87 -2.64 -15.34
N GLN A 107 2.29 -3.85 -15.19
CA GLN A 107 1.84 -4.58 -16.36
C GLN A 107 0.86 -3.63 -17.04
N GLU A 108 1.20 -3.18 -18.25
CA GLU A 108 0.20 -2.57 -19.12
C GLU A 108 -0.99 -3.53 -19.07
N PRO A 109 -2.21 -3.04 -18.79
CA PRO A 109 -3.36 -3.92 -18.77
C PRO A 109 -3.32 -4.70 -20.07
N GLU A 110 -3.17 -6.03 -19.97
CA GLU A 110 -3.35 -6.94 -21.09
C GLU A 110 -4.54 -6.40 -21.87
N PRO A 111 -4.39 -6.04 -23.16
CA PRO A 111 -5.45 -5.37 -23.91
C PRO A 111 -6.71 -6.17 -23.65
N ALA A 112 -7.67 -5.56 -22.94
CA ALA A 112 -8.87 -6.23 -22.47
C ALA A 112 -9.37 -7.08 -23.62
N ASP A 113 -9.41 -8.41 -23.44
CA ASP A 113 -9.55 -9.39 -24.51
C ASP A 113 -10.38 -8.79 -25.64
N ALA A 114 -9.72 -8.39 -26.74
CA ALA A 114 -10.34 -7.52 -27.74
C ALA A 114 -11.61 -8.18 -28.30
N LEU A 115 -11.61 -9.51 -28.29
CA LEU A 115 -12.75 -10.35 -28.59
C LEU A 115 -13.87 -10.22 -27.53
N ALA A 116 -13.55 -10.23 -26.24
CA ALA A 116 -14.50 -10.00 -25.17
C ALA A 116 -15.13 -8.60 -25.23
N LEU A 117 -14.35 -7.55 -25.53
CA LEU A 117 -14.88 -6.20 -25.75
C LEU A 117 -15.79 -6.14 -26.98
N ALA A 118 -15.40 -6.76 -28.09
CA ALA A 118 -16.22 -6.84 -29.29
C ALA A 118 -17.54 -7.58 -29.03
N HIS A 119 -17.52 -8.69 -28.28
CA HIS A 119 -18.72 -9.40 -27.86
C HIS A 119 -19.63 -8.56 -26.95
N ALA A 120 -19.05 -7.82 -26.00
CA ALA A 120 -19.82 -6.94 -25.13
C ALA A 120 -20.53 -5.82 -25.91
N GLU A 121 -19.83 -5.21 -26.87
CA GLU A 121 -20.40 -4.17 -27.74
C GLU A 121 -21.52 -4.70 -28.64
N ILE A 122 -21.35 -5.89 -29.23
CA ILE A 122 -22.40 -6.57 -30.00
C ILE A 122 -23.63 -6.81 -29.12
N ALA A 123 -23.44 -7.34 -27.90
CA ALA A 123 -24.53 -7.62 -26.98
C ALA A 123 -25.30 -6.33 -26.59
N GLN A 124 -24.58 -5.25 -26.30
CA GLN A 124 -25.19 -3.95 -25.99
C GLN A 124 -26.03 -3.42 -27.16
N ARG A 125 -25.47 -3.42 -28.37
CA ARG A 125 -26.17 -2.93 -29.57
C ARG A 125 -27.39 -3.77 -29.91
N ARG A 126 -27.34 -5.07 -29.67
CA ARG A 126 -28.49 -5.97 -29.83
C ARG A 126 -29.61 -5.65 -28.85
N ALA A 127 -29.28 -5.41 -27.58
CA ALA A 127 -30.28 -5.04 -26.57
C ALA A 127 -31.03 -3.74 -26.96
N VAL A 128 -30.32 -2.75 -27.50
CA VAL A 128 -30.93 -1.52 -28.03
C VAL A 128 -31.87 -1.82 -29.20
N ALA A 129 -31.43 -2.64 -30.16
CA ALA A 129 -32.26 -3.01 -31.31
C ALA A 129 -33.52 -3.79 -30.88
N ASP A 130 -33.40 -4.73 -29.93
CA ASP A 130 -34.53 -5.48 -29.40
C ASP A 130 -35.55 -4.54 -28.71
N ALA A 131 -35.07 -3.60 -27.90
CA ALA A 131 -35.93 -2.60 -27.25
C ALA A 131 -36.65 -1.68 -28.25
N ALA A 132 -36.01 -1.34 -29.37
CA ALA A 132 -36.60 -0.50 -30.42
C ALA A 132 -37.63 -1.27 -31.27
N ILE A 133 -37.42 -2.57 -31.50
CA ILE A 133 -38.33 -3.40 -32.31
C ILE A 133 -39.67 -3.65 -31.61
N ILE A 134 -39.67 -3.85 -30.28
CA ILE A 134 -40.87 -4.21 -29.51
C ILE A 134 -42.06 -3.25 -29.78
N PRO A 135 -41.97 -1.93 -29.53
CA PRO A 135 -43.11 -1.03 -29.73
C PRO A 135 -43.54 -0.91 -31.19
N LEU A 136 -42.61 -1.03 -32.15
CA LEU A 136 -42.92 -1.02 -33.57
C LEU A 136 -43.69 -2.28 -33.99
N GLN A 137 -43.31 -3.43 -33.45
CA GLN A 137 -44.00 -4.69 -33.66
C GLN A 137 -45.41 -4.65 -33.05
N ASP A 138 -45.58 -4.09 -31.85
CA ASP A 138 -46.89 -3.93 -31.23
C ASP A 138 -47.83 -3.09 -32.11
N ALA A 139 -47.35 -1.98 -32.68
CA ALA A 139 -48.13 -1.15 -33.59
C ALA A 139 -48.54 -1.90 -34.87
N VAL A 140 -47.65 -2.74 -35.41
CA VAL A 140 -47.93 -3.60 -36.58
C VAL A 140 -48.97 -4.66 -36.24
N ASP A 141 -48.82 -5.33 -35.09
CA ASP A 141 -49.71 -6.39 -34.65
C ASP A 141 -51.11 -5.87 -34.33
N LEU A 142 -51.20 -4.63 -33.82
CA LEU A 142 -52.46 -3.92 -33.60
C LEU A 142 -53.06 -3.33 -34.88
N GLY A 143 -52.37 -3.40 -36.01
CA GLY A 143 -52.82 -2.84 -37.29
C GLY A 143 -52.89 -1.31 -37.32
N ILE A 144 -52.16 -0.63 -36.43
CA ILE A 144 -52.12 0.83 -36.30
C ILE A 144 -50.79 1.45 -36.74
N ALA A 145 -49.81 0.62 -37.14
CA ALA A 145 -48.52 1.10 -37.62
C ALA A 145 -48.65 1.95 -38.88
N THR A 146 -47.92 3.06 -38.90
CA THR A 146 -47.69 3.89 -40.09
C THR A 146 -46.68 3.24 -41.03
N ASP A 147 -46.69 3.63 -42.30
CA ASP A 147 -45.69 3.16 -43.29
C ASP A 147 -44.25 3.46 -42.84
N ALA A 148 -44.04 4.57 -42.14
CA ALA A 148 -42.75 4.96 -41.57
C ALA A 148 -42.29 4.01 -40.46
N GLU A 149 -43.21 3.59 -39.57
CA GLU A 149 -42.91 2.64 -38.49
C GLU A 149 -42.62 1.23 -39.04
N VAL A 150 -43.33 0.81 -40.10
CA VAL A 150 -43.06 -0.44 -40.81
C VAL A 150 -41.67 -0.43 -41.45
N GLY A 151 -41.30 0.69 -42.08
CA GLY A 151 -39.97 0.90 -42.63
C GLY A 151 -38.89 0.84 -41.55
N LEU A 152 -39.06 1.59 -40.46
CA LEU A 152 -38.12 1.63 -39.34
C LEU A 152 -37.98 0.26 -38.65
N MET A 153 -39.07 -0.49 -38.49
CA MET A 153 -39.03 -1.85 -37.96
C MET A 153 -38.18 -2.78 -38.84
N THR A 154 -38.29 -2.61 -40.15
CA THR A 154 -37.52 -3.40 -41.14
C THR A 154 -36.03 -3.09 -41.03
N GLU A 155 -35.66 -1.81 -40.90
CA GLU A 155 -34.28 -1.37 -40.69
C GLU A 155 -33.68 -1.91 -39.39
N TRP A 156 -34.42 -1.85 -38.27
CA TRP A 156 -33.96 -2.43 -37.00
C TRP A 156 -33.76 -3.95 -37.07
N LYS A 157 -34.67 -4.66 -37.74
CA LYS A 157 -34.54 -6.12 -37.95
C LYS A 157 -33.31 -6.45 -38.80
N LEU A 158 -33.03 -5.68 -39.86
CA LEU A 158 -31.83 -5.83 -40.68
C LEU A 158 -30.55 -5.56 -39.87
N TYR A 159 -30.53 -4.48 -39.08
CA TYR A 159 -29.41 -4.14 -38.20
C TYR A 159 -29.13 -5.25 -37.17
N ARG A 160 -30.16 -5.77 -36.50
CA ARG A 160 -30.02 -6.88 -35.55
C ARG A 160 -29.47 -8.14 -36.21
N VAL A 161 -29.90 -8.47 -37.43
CA VAL A 161 -29.36 -9.60 -38.20
C VAL A 161 -27.90 -9.37 -38.56
N ALA A 162 -27.52 -8.15 -38.94
CA ALA A 162 -26.13 -7.80 -39.23
C ALA A 162 -25.23 -7.98 -37.98
N LEU A 163 -25.68 -7.52 -36.81
CA LEU A 163 -24.96 -7.72 -35.55
C LEU A 163 -24.75 -9.19 -35.20
N ASN A 164 -25.77 -10.04 -35.41
CA ASN A 164 -25.68 -11.48 -35.14
C ASN A 164 -24.66 -12.21 -36.03
N ARG A 165 -24.37 -11.66 -37.22
CA ARG A 165 -23.43 -12.24 -38.18
C ARG A 165 -22.01 -11.72 -38.03
N LEU A 166 -21.78 -10.68 -37.21
CA LEU A 166 -20.44 -10.11 -37.00
C LEU A 166 -19.42 -11.16 -36.51
N PRO A 167 -19.73 -12.05 -35.55
CA PRO A 167 -18.79 -13.06 -35.08
C PRO A 167 -18.40 -14.11 -36.14
N ASP A 168 -19.20 -14.27 -37.19
CA ASP A 168 -18.95 -15.23 -38.27
C ASP A 168 -18.08 -14.64 -39.40
N GLN A 169 -17.70 -13.35 -39.31
CA GLN A 169 -16.91 -12.69 -40.35
C GLN A 169 -15.42 -12.99 -40.22
N PRO A 170 -14.69 -13.12 -41.34
CA PRO A 170 -13.24 -13.27 -41.31
C PRO A 170 -12.58 -12.08 -40.60
N GLY A 171 -11.77 -12.35 -39.58
CA GLY A 171 -11.01 -11.33 -38.84
C GLY A 171 -11.73 -10.73 -37.64
N PHE A 172 -12.87 -11.31 -37.24
CA PHE A 172 -13.43 -11.15 -35.90
C PHE A 172 -12.65 -11.98 -34.88
#